data_AF-A0A7S3XLV2-F1
#
_entry.id   AF-A0A7S3XLV2-F1
#
_cell.length_a   1.000
_cell.length_b   1.000
_cell.length_c   1.000
_cell.angle_alpha   90.00
_cell.angle_beta   90.00
_cell.angle_gamma   90.00
#
_symmetry.space_group_name_H-M   'P 1'
#
loop_
_entity.id
_entity.type
_entity.pdbx_description
1 polymer ?
#
loop_
_entity_poly.entity_id
_entity_poly.type
_entity_poly.pdbx_seq_one_letter_code
_entity_poly.pdbx_strand_id
1 'polypeptide(L)'
;MQANPSPFQVDEAGNFPNTTSTPAVVIETKRRGVNTSLVVFIATVGLLLVSISHIHQANSSSGLAKLDFTGMPDFDLEDVPQTLRVPKDFRQFTIDLFSIDKVKAAIDTLNGDAKIVCSGPSNNIDVFINEEAVFGDLMGATGYTAFNLDCRDSNADPQIAFLVVFDHYGNIVNINHLPIRAESVSMMDTYHVIYTTIGGNGAFIWNWKTDDIQQLPFLPDQHALQYVPSKNSFYGLYLDEGAKAKFSPSTVGEYDGKTGEVLWTFEPGYSHANYVSVAGKYIYASLRSAGALMKINRETDEIIWTLGGKYGDVPIYDIDGNYYEVGAKEISWSHQHKFQHLDESFYSLFDNHVGMDHNFMNDENSRMVIIHYDQEAGVAREIFAHDTGDKARIYGSSDLLPTGNVIGNSYPYVVHPNVPDRQYHVNVWEITPEGETAWRLGVKGHNPWNPEDKISAYPHSIDPEEEPPVGWLVYNAERFYEKPTISRPCMEGASVRLNPYNTIKTSEDMAGIAYIYDAQQQEVLAKADFMFHKSWLPRNVDIPVPAGVAPDTDLQVVVVNNWKDSNVFSIGSTSQLPQCSEVSSNRLIK
;
A
#
# COMPACT_ATOMS: atom_id res chain seq x y z
N MET A 1 1.57 6.26 29.89
CA MET A 1 0.60 5.16 29.68
C MET A 1 -0.68 5.48 30.44
N GLN A 2 -1.60 6.19 29.80
CA GLN A 2 -2.97 6.34 30.29
C GLN A 2 -3.85 5.31 29.56
N ALA A 3 -4.79 4.71 30.28
CA ALA A 3 -5.64 3.64 29.77
C ALA A 3 -6.56 4.15 28.66
N ASN A 4 -6.48 3.50 27.49
CA ASN A 4 -7.40 3.69 26.38
C ASN A 4 -8.84 3.28 26.77
N PRO A 5 -9.88 3.91 26.20
CA PRO A 5 -11.24 3.41 26.31
C PRO A 5 -11.36 2.04 25.63
N SER A 6 -11.87 1.05 26.37
CA SER A 6 -11.93 -0.36 25.94
C SER A 6 -12.90 -0.55 24.77
N PRO A 7 -12.49 -1.20 23.65
CA PRO A 7 -13.41 -1.85 22.75
C PRO A 7 -14.01 -3.10 23.42
N PHE A 8 -15.06 -3.68 22.84
CA PHE A 8 -15.73 -4.91 23.30
C PHE A 8 -14.69 -5.98 23.70
N GLN A 9 -14.50 -6.20 25.01
CA GLN A 9 -13.61 -7.25 25.50
C GLN A 9 -14.39 -8.54 25.62
N VAL A 10 -14.03 -9.51 24.78
CA VAL A 10 -14.35 -10.92 25.00
C VAL A 10 -13.41 -11.39 26.10
N ASP A 11 -13.94 -12.03 27.15
CA ASP A 11 -13.10 -12.58 28.22
C ASP A 11 -12.22 -13.74 27.72
N GLU A 12 -11.27 -14.20 28.53
CA GLU A 12 -10.42 -15.35 28.18
C GLU A 12 -11.21 -16.65 27.91
N ALA A 13 -12.49 -16.70 28.31
CA ALA A 13 -13.39 -17.81 28.10
C ALA A 13 -14.29 -17.64 26.85
N GLY A 14 -14.13 -16.56 26.07
CA GLY A 14 -14.93 -16.34 24.87
C GLY A 14 -16.30 -15.69 25.14
N ASN A 15 -16.60 -15.25 26.36
CA ASN A 15 -17.91 -14.68 26.66
C ASN A 15 -17.94 -13.18 26.36
N PHE A 16 -19.03 -12.73 25.73
CA PHE A 16 -19.34 -11.31 25.67
C PHE A 16 -19.87 -10.83 27.03
N PRO A 17 -19.54 -9.60 27.47
CA PRO A 17 -20.23 -8.99 28.59
C PRO A 17 -21.72 -8.91 28.25
N ASN A 18 -22.55 -9.48 29.12
CA ASN A 18 -23.98 -9.60 28.96
C ASN A 18 -24.65 -8.21 29.07
N THR A 19 -24.56 -7.38 28.01
CA THR A 19 -25.18 -6.05 27.98
C THR A 19 -26.63 -6.18 27.52
N THR A 20 -27.54 -6.43 28.46
CA THR A 20 -29.00 -6.45 28.25
C THR A 20 -29.62 -5.05 28.09
N SER A 21 -28.89 -4.09 27.52
CA SER A 21 -29.44 -2.78 27.22
C SER A 21 -28.81 -2.19 25.96
N THR A 22 -29.48 -2.38 24.83
CA THR A 22 -29.32 -1.50 23.67
C THR A 22 -29.86 -0.13 24.08
N PRO A 23 -29.06 0.95 24.13
CA PRO A 23 -29.63 2.28 24.14
C PRO A 23 -30.14 2.54 22.73
N ALA A 24 -31.46 2.62 22.56
CA ALA A 24 -32.04 3.18 21.36
C ALA A 24 -31.60 4.64 21.25
N VAL A 25 -30.66 4.93 20.35
CA VAL A 25 -30.38 6.30 19.92
C VAL A 25 -31.51 6.72 19.00
N VAL A 26 -32.51 7.41 19.57
CA VAL A 26 -33.50 8.14 18.79
C VAL A 26 -32.81 9.41 18.27
N ILE A 27 -32.44 9.42 16.99
CA ILE A 27 -32.01 10.64 16.32
C ILE A 27 -33.29 11.42 15.94
N GLU A 28 -33.69 12.37 16.78
CA GLU A 28 -34.67 13.40 16.39
C GLU A 28 -34.01 14.37 15.39
N THR A 29 -34.35 14.25 14.11
CA THR A 29 -34.04 15.29 13.13
C THR A 29 -35.12 16.38 13.16
N LYS A 30 -34.86 17.48 13.84
CA LYS A 30 -35.61 18.73 13.62
C LYS A 30 -35.21 19.35 12.28
N ARG A 31 -35.88 18.97 11.20
CA ARG A 31 -35.88 19.76 9.95
C ARG A 31 -36.89 20.89 10.06
N ARG A 32 -36.41 22.13 10.19
CA ARG A 32 -37.19 23.32 9.84
C ARG A 32 -37.33 23.36 8.32
N GLY A 33 -38.54 23.02 7.87
CA GLY A 33 -39.22 23.59 6.72
C GLY A 33 -38.48 23.65 5.40
N VAL A 34 -38.63 22.61 4.58
CA VAL A 34 -38.94 22.74 3.15
C VAL A 34 -39.77 21.52 2.74
N ASN A 35 -40.98 21.74 2.23
CA ASN A 35 -41.81 20.71 1.60
C ASN A 35 -41.16 20.30 0.28
N THR A 36 -40.90 19.00 0.09
CA THR A 36 -40.66 18.47 -1.26
C THR A 36 -41.50 17.22 -1.46
N SER A 37 -42.43 17.31 -2.39
CA SER A 37 -43.28 16.21 -2.85
C SER A 37 -42.45 15.23 -3.69
N LEU A 38 -42.54 13.94 -3.38
CA LEU A 38 -42.04 12.86 -4.21
C LEU A 38 -43.01 12.64 -5.37
N VAL A 39 -42.55 12.85 -6.61
CA VAL A 39 -43.25 12.42 -7.82
C VAL A 39 -42.44 11.27 -8.41
N VAL A 40 -43.01 10.07 -8.40
CA VAL A 40 -42.46 8.89 -9.06
C VAL A 40 -42.89 8.91 -10.52
N PHE A 41 -41.95 8.91 -11.45
CA PHE A 41 -42.19 8.55 -12.85
C PHE A 41 -41.51 7.22 -13.16
N ILE A 42 -42.31 6.25 -13.58
CA ILE A 42 -41.86 5.07 -14.30
C ILE A 42 -41.95 5.41 -15.80
N ALA A 43 -40.84 5.41 -16.53
CA ALA A 43 -40.85 5.29 -17.98
C ALA A 43 -39.52 4.79 -18.56
N THR A 44 -39.68 3.95 -19.56
CA THR A 44 -38.75 3.11 -20.30
C THR A 44 -37.99 3.88 -21.40
N VAL A 45 -36.80 3.38 -21.76
CA VAL A 45 -36.01 3.58 -23.01
C VAL A 45 -35.36 4.95 -23.27
N GLY A 46 -34.03 4.95 -23.16
CA GLY A 46 -33.07 5.47 -24.15
C GLY A 46 -32.98 6.98 -24.38
N LEU A 47 -31.88 7.60 -23.92
CA LEU A 47 -31.28 8.73 -24.63
C LEU A 47 -29.81 8.97 -24.23
N LEU A 48 -29.00 9.25 -25.25
CA LEU A 48 -27.64 9.76 -25.22
C LEU A 48 -27.61 11.15 -24.55
N LEU A 49 -26.76 11.36 -23.54
CA LEU A 49 -26.53 12.68 -22.94
C LEU A 49 -25.07 13.10 -23.12
N VAL A 50 -24.86 14.07 -24.02
CA VAL A 50 -23.69 14.95 -24.03
C VAL A 50 -24.02 16.11 -23.12
N SER A 51 -23.24 16.30 -22.04
CA SER A 51 -23.35 17.47 -21.17
C SER A 51 -22.28 18.49 -21.58
N ILE A 52 -22.72 19.65 -22.07
CA ILE A 52 -21.94 20.89 -22.09
C ILE A 52 -22.58 21.80 -21.05
N SER A 53 -21.81 22.33 -20.12
CA SER A 53 -22.31 23.37 -19.21
C SER A 53 -21.36 24.58 -19.15
N HIS A 54 -22.01 25.75 -19.20
CA HIS A 54 -21.58 27.13 -18.91
C HIS A 54 -21.15 28.03 -20.08
N ILE A 55 -22.12 28.80 -20.60
CA ILE A 55 -21.92 30.11 -21.24
C ILE A 55 -22.73 31.15 -20.45
N HIS A 56 -22.04 32.21 -19.98
CA HIS A 56 -22.65 33.43 -19.46
C HIS A 56 -23.26 34.28 -20.58
N GLN A 57 -24.43 34.86 -20.31
CA GLN A 57 -25.10 35.82 -21.19
C GLN A 57 -24.25 37.08 -21.39
N ALA A 58 -23.90 37.38 -22.64
CA ALA A 58 -23.57 38.72 -23.10
C ALA A 58 -24.34 39.03 -24.38
N ASN A 59 -24.94 40.22 -24.43
CA ASN A 59 -25.80 40.70 -25.48
C ASN A 59 -25.07 40.92 -26.82
N SER A 60 -25.74 40.52 -27.90
CA SER A 60 -25.79 41.12 -29.24
C SER A 60 -24.58 41.02 -30.19
N SER A 61 -24.94 40.75 -31.45
CA SER A 61 -24.21 40.82 -32.74
C SER A 61 -23.37 39.60 -33.18
N SER A 62 -24.02 38.82 -34.05
CA SER A 62 -23.52 37.97 -35.13
C SER A 62 -22.00 37.92 -35.39
N GLY A 63 -21.42 36.74 -35.16
CA GLY A 63 -20.14 36.31 -35.72
C GLY A 63 -19.99 34.79 -35.59
N LEU A 64 -20.34 34.05 -36.65
CA LEU A 64 -20.05 32.61 -36.76
C LEU A 64 -18.54 32.46 -37.00
N ALA A 65 -17.78 32.21 -35.95
CA ALA A 65 -16.42 31.70 -36.07
C ALA A 65 -16.47 30.20 -36.34
N LYS A 66 -16.07 29.79 -37.55
CA LYS A 66 -15.66 28.41 -37.84
C LYS A 66 -14.37 28.16 -37.05
N LEU A 67 -14.40 27.24 -36.10
CA LEU A 67 -13.19 26.62 -35.56
C LEU A 67 -12.63 25.70 -36.63
N ASP A 68 -11.50 26.10 -37.19
CA ASP A 68 -10.70 25.32 -38.13
C ASP A 68 -9.71 24.48 -37.32
N PHE A 69 -9.84 23.16 -37.38
CA PHE A 69 -8.95 22.20 -36.72
C PHE A 69 -7.86 21.68 -37.68
N THR A 70 -7.55 22.41 -38.75
CA THR A 70 -6.41 22.08 -39.60
C THR A 70 -5.10 22.53 -38.92
N GLY A 71 -4.46 21.62 -38.19
CA GLY A 71 -3.10 21.84 -37.68
C GLY A 71 -2.70 21.16 -36.38
N MET A 72 -3.60 20.43 -35.71
CA MET A 72 -3.17 19.54 -34.62
C MET A 72 -2.67 18.22 -35.23
N PRO A 73 -1.47 17.73 -34.90
CA PRO A 73 -1.08 16.38 -35.26
C PRO A 73 -2.10 15.40 -34.65
N ASP A 74 -2.56 14.44 -35.45
CA ASP A 74 -3.42 13.35 -34.98
C ASP A 74 -2.76 12.70 -33.76
N PHE A 75 -3.33 12.95 -32.58
CA PHE A 75 -2.97 12.22 -31.37
C PHE A 75 -3.72 10.90 -31.47
N ASP A 76 -2.99 9.85 -31.85
CA ASP A 76 -3.56 8.52 -31.96
C ASP A 76 -3.86 7.98 -30.55
N LEU A 77 -5.14 7.87 -30.23
CA LEU A 77 -5.60 7.27 -28.97
C LEU A 77 -5.29 5.75 -28.91
N GLU A 78 -4.77 5.17 -29.99
CA GLU A 78 -4.32 3.78 -30.04
C GLU A 78 -3.01 3.53 -29.27
N ASP A 79 -2.22 4.56 -28.95
CA ASP A 79 -0.96 4.45 -28.20
C ASP A 79 -1.12 4.53 -26.66
N VAL A 80 -2.34 4.57 -26.13
CA VAL A 80 -2.56 4.47 -24.67
C VAL A 80 -2.55 2.99 -24.28
N PRO A 81 -1.56 2.52 -23.48
CA PRO A 81 -1.54 1.14 -22.98
C PRO A 81 -2.89 0.74 -22.38
N GLN A 82 -3.36 -0.47 -22.68
CA GLN A 82 -4.64 -0.96 -22.15
C GLN A 82 -4.67 -0.98 -20.62
N THR A 83 -3.51 -1.03 -19.96
CA THR A 83 -3.33 -0.98 -18.50
C THR A 83 -3.79 0.33 -17.85
N LEU A 84 -3.94 1.42 -18.60
CA LEU A 84 -4.31 2.73 -18.05
C LEU A 84 -5.80 3.05 -18.14
N ARG A 85 -6.61 2.23 -18.84
CA ARG A 85 -8.04 2.53 -19.01
C ARG A 85 -8.81 2.22 -17.74
N VAL A 86 -9.35 3.24 -17.08
CA VAL A 86 -10.32 3.08 -15.98
C VAL A 86 -11.58 2.37 -16.53
N PRO A 87 -11.92 1.15 -16.05
CA PRO A 87 -13.14 0.45 -16.44
C PRO A 87 -14.42 1.26 -16.15
N LYS A 88 -15.49 0.99 -16.91
CA LYS A 88 -16.76 1.75 -16.83
C LYS A 88 -17.46 1.72 -15.47
N ASP A 89 -17.10 0.78 -14.60
CA ASP A 89 -17.77 0.56 -13.31
C ASP A 89 -17.04 1.20 -12.12
N PHE A 90 -16.00 2.00 -12.38
CA PHE A 90 -15.26 2.69 -11.34
C PHE A 90 -16.03 3.87 -10.76
N ARG A 91 -15.98 4.01 -9.44
CA ARG A 91 -16.31 5.28 -8.78
C ARG A 91 -15.07 6.15 -8.71
N GLN A 92 -15.19 7.39 -9.16
CA GLN A 92 -14.15 8.41 -9.04
C GLN A 92 -14.55 9.44 -7.99
N PHE A 93 -13.63 9.76 -7.08
CA PHE A 93 -13.78 10.85 -6.12
C PHE A 93 -12.57 11.78 -6.25
N THR A 94 -12.81 13.09 -6.22
CA THR A 94 -11.74 14.10 -6.23
C THR A 94 -11.74 14.84 -4.90
N ILE A 95 -10.58 14.89 -4.26
CA ILE A 95 -10.35 15.60 -3.00
C ILE A 95 -9.41 16.76 -3.28
N ASP A 96 -9.86 17.98 -2.97
CA ASP A 96 -9.00 19.16 -2.94
C ASP A 96 -8.16 19.12 -1.65
N LEU A 97 -6.84 18.94 -1.79
CA LEU A 97 -5.93 18.86 -0.65
C LEU A 97 -5.97 20.12 0.23
N PHE A 98 -6.21 21.30 -0.35
CA PHE A 98 -6.24 22.56 0.39
C PHE A 98 -7.57 22.82 1.09
N SER A 99 -8.60 22.06 0.76
CA SER A 99 -9.86 22.09 1.51
C SER A 99 -9.72 21.47 2.91
N ILE A 100 -8.61 20.77 3.17
CA ILE A 100 -8.34 20.12 4.45
C ILE A 100 -7.69 21.13 5.40
N ASP A 101 -8.36 21.41 6.52
CA ASP A 101 -7.91 22.42 7.49
C ASP A 101 -6.46 22.23 7.97
N LYS A 102 -6.03 20.98 8.18
CA LYS A 102 -4.65 20.67 8.59
C LYS A 102 -3.62 21.02 7.51
N VAL A 103 -3.93 20.71 6.25
CA VAL A 103 -3.07 21.03 5.10
C VAL A 103 -2.96 22.55 4.95
N LYS A 104 -4.10 23.23 4.99
CA LYS A 104 -4.15 24.69 4.94
C LYS A 104 -3.36 25.34 6.07
N ALA A 105 -3.52 24.87 7.30
CA ALA A 105 -2.78 25.38 8.46
C ALA A 105 -1.26 25.20 8.30
N ALA A 106 -0.81 24.04 7.81
CA ALA A 106 0.61 23.80 7.54
C ALA A 106 1.17 24.78 6.49
N ILE A 107 0.46 24.97 5.38
CA ILE A 107 0.84 25.92 4.33
C ILE A 107 0.87 27.36 4.85
N ASP A 108 -0.12 27.76 5.64
CA ASP A 108 -0.18 29.11 6.23
C ASP A 108 1.03 29.39 7.15
N THR A 109 1.58 28.37 7.82
CA THR A 109 2.82 28.53 8.61
C THR A 109 4.09 28.70 7.77
N LEU A 110 4.10 28.18 6.54
CA LEU A 110 5.24 28.24 5.62
C LEU A 110 5.25 29.52 4.77
N ASN A 111 4.08 30.12 4.53
CA ASN A 111 3.87 31.30 3.68
C ASN A 111 4.43 32.63 4.23
N GLY A 112 5.36 32.59 5.18
CA GLY A 112 6.03 33.78 5.72
C GLY A 112 6.92 34.51 4.72
N ASP A 113 7.34 33.89 3.61
CA ASP A 113 8.03 34.51 2.45
C ASP A 113 8.32 33.51 1.29
N ALA A 114 8.12 32.19 1.47
CA ALA A 114 8.45 31.18 0.47
C ALA A 114 7.26 30.89 -0.48
N LYS A 115 7.49 31.01 -1.80
CA LYS A 115 6.57 30.47 -2.81
C LYS A 115 6.63 28.94 -2.75
N ILE A 116 5.66 28.33 -2.09
CA ILE A 116 5.52 26.87 -2.09
C ILE A 116 5.06 26.48 -3.49
N VAL A 117 5.91 25.77 -4.23
CA VAL A 117 5.65 25.26 -5.60
C VAL A 117 4.37 24.41 -5.62
N CYS A 118 4.06 23.82 -4.48
CA CYS A 118 2.94 22.93 -4.27
C CYS A 118 1.70 23.60 -3.69
N SER A 119 1.58 24.95 -3.65
CA SER A 119 0.45 25.64 -3.00
C SER A 119 -0.67 26.15 -3.93
N GLY A 120 -0.80 25.64 -5.16
CA GLY A 120 -1.79 26.15 -6.12
C GLY A 120 -3.14 25.41 -6.13
N PRO A 121 -4.23 26.01 -6.64
CA PRO A 121 -5.62 25.54 -6.54
C PRO A 121 -5.98 24.25 -7.34
N SER A 122 -4.99 23.52 -7.85
CA SER A 122 -5.20 22.26 -8.59
C SER A 122 -4.40 21.08 -8.06
N ASN A 123 -3.94 21.14 -6.79
CA ASN A 123 -3.47 19.91 -6.14
C ASN A 123 -4.67 19.12 -5.64
N ASN A 124 -4.99 18.07 -6.39
CA ASN A 124 -6.14 17.23 -6.15
C ASN A 124 -5.67 15.78 -6.03
N ILE A 125 -6.37 15.01 -5.21
CA ILE A 125 -6.25 13.56 -5.17
C ILE A 125 -7.49 12.98 -5.84
N ASP A 126 -7.28 12.20 -6.89
CA ASP A 126 -8.34 11.41 -7.52
C ASP A 126 -8.24 9.96 -7.06
N VAL A 127 -9.32 9.40 -6.55
CA VAL A 127 -9.41 7.99 -6.16
C VAL A 127 -10.38 7.26 -7.08
N PHE A 128 -9.93 6.11 -7.57
CA PHE A 128 -10.61 5.21 -8.47
C PHE A 128 -10.76 3.85 -7.78
N ILE A 129 -11.99 3.36 -7.64
CA ILE A 129 -12.25 2.06 -7.00
C ILE A 129 -13.17 1.17 -7.84
N ASN A 130 -12.76 -0.10 -8.01
CA ASN A 130 -13.62 -1.23 -8.32
C ASN A 130 -13.82 -2.04 -7.03
N GLU A 131 -14.98 -1.86 -6.38
CA GLU A 131 -15.26 -2.47 -5.08
C GLU A 131 -15.15 -4.01 -5.13
N GLU A 132 -15.63 -4.66 -6.20
CA GLU A 132 -15.58 -6.11 -6.34
C GLU A 132 -14.14 -6.62 -6.40
N ALA A 133 -13.27 -5.95 -7.17
CA ALA A 133 -11.87 -6.33 -7.29
C ALA A 133 -11.04 -6.05 -6.02
N VAL A 134 -11.34 -4.96 -5.30
CA VAL A 134 -10.62 -4.58 -4.05
C VAL A 134 -10.95 -5.51 -2.91
N PHE A 135 -12.22 -5.88 -2.76
CA PHE A 135 -12.65 -6.72 -1.65
C PHE A 135 -12.54 -8.20 -2.01
N GLY A 136 -12.80 -8.59 -3.26
CA GLY A 136 -12.80 -9.99 -3.70
C GLY A 136 -13.62 -10.86 -2.75
N ASP A 137 -12.99 -11.93 -2.25
CA ASP A 137 -13.59 -12.86 -1.28
C ASP A 137 -13.36 -12.44 0.19
N LEU A 138 -12.82 -11.26 0.46
CA LEU A 138 -12.44 -10.80 1.80
C LEU A 138 -13.67 -10.30 2.57
N MET A 139 -13.89 -10.86 3.75
CA MET A 139 -14.99 -10.48 4.63
C MET A 139 -14.52 -9.51 5.72
N GLY A 140 -15.41 -8.58 6.11
CA GLY A 140 -15.23 -7.68 7.26
C GLY A 140 -14.16 -6.60 7.08
N ALA A 141 -13.79 -6.27 5.84
CA ALA A 141 -12.67 -5.39 5.53
C ALA A 141 -13.08 -3.90 5.48
N THR A 142 -12.90 -3.18 6.57
CA THR A 142 -12.53 -1.75 6.48
C THR A 142 -11.01 -1.70 6.49
N GLY A 143 -10.43 -1.74 5.29
CA GLY A 143 -9.00 -1.55 5.14
C GLY A 143 -8.65 -0.09 4.87
N TYR A 144 -7.37 0.19 5.04
CA TYR A 144 -6.79 1.51 4.98
C TYR A 144 -5.46 1.46 4.21
N THR A 145 -5.05 2.57 3.62
CA THR A 145 -3.70 2.74 3.06
C THR A 145 -2.99 3.87 3.79
N ALA A 146 -1.79 3.60 4.31
CA ALA A 146 -0.88 4.61 4.82
C ALA A 146 0.25 4.89 3.81
N PHE A 147 0.62 6.14 3.64
CA PHE A 147 1.80 6.55 2.88
C PHE A 147 2.29 7.94 3.31
N ASN A 148 3.58 8.20 3.06
CA ASN A 148 4.11 9.56 3.06
C ASN A 148 3.75 10.25 1.75
N LEU A 149 3.35 11.51 1.81
CA LEU A 149 3.12 12.37 0.67
C LEU A 149 3.98 13.61 0.82
N ASP A 150 5.09 13.65 0.09
CA ASP A 150 6.02 14.76 0.12
C ASP A 150 5.88 15.60 -1.15
N CYS A 151 6.14 16.89 -1.03
CA CYS A 151 6.22 17.78 -2.18
C CYS A 151 7.55 18.50 -2.25
N ARG A 152 8.20 18.41 -3.40
CA ARG A 152 9.55 18.90 -3.67
C ARG A 152 9.51 20.01 -4.72
N ASP A 153 10.36 21.02 -4.55
CA ASP A 153 10.65 21.97 -5.62
C ASP A 153 11.88 21.56 -6.44
N SER A 154 12.18 22.37 -7.45
CA SER A 154 13.35 22.18 -8.31
C SER A 154 14.69 22.49 -7.63
N ASN A 155 14.72 22.93 -6.37
CA ASN A 155 15.93 23.21 -5.60
C ASN A 155 16.28 22.08 -4.62
N ALA A 156 15.73 20.89 -4.85
CA ALA A 156 16.08 19.64 -4.21
C ALA A 156 15.57 19.39 -2.78
N ASP A 157 15.11 20.39 -2.04
CA ASP A 157 14.58 20.19 -0.68
C ASP A 157 13.05 20.02 -0.66
N PRO A 158 12.52 19.11 0.18
CA PRO A 158 11.08 18.97 0.37
C PRO A 158 10.53 20.26 1.00
N GLN A 159 9.53 20.85 0.35
CA GLN A 159 8.89 22.07 0.85
C GLN A 159 7.79 21.77 1.86
N ILE A 160 7.13 20.62 1.72
CA ILE A 160 6.07 20.17 2.61
C ILE A 160 5.97 18.64 2.58
N ALA A 161 5.66 18.04 3.71
CA ALA A 161 5.58 16.59 3.87
C ALA A 161 4.36 16.22 4.71
N PHE A 162 3.71 15.11 4.39
CA PHE A 162 2.56 14.60 5.12
C PHE A 162 2.65 13.10 5.33
N LEU A 163 2.07 12.61 6.41
CA LEU A 163 1.60 11.23 6.52
C LEU A 163 0.10 11.23 6.29
N VAL A 164 -0.38 10.33 5.43
CA VAL A 164 -1.79 10.27 5.06
C VAL A 164 -2.30 8.84 5.26
N VAL A 165 -3.47 8.72 5.87
CA VAL A 165 -4.22 7.48 5.97
C VAL A 165 -5.54 7.64 5.21
N PHE A 166 -5.73 6.80 4.21
CA PHE A 166 -6.98 6.67 3.45
C PHE A 166 -7.73 5.43 3.88
N ASP A 167 -9.06 5.46 3.85
CA ASP A 167 -9.85 4.22 3.81
C ASP A 167 -9.91 3.66 2.37
N HIS A 168 -10.41 2.43 2.21
CA HIS A 168 -10.58 1.81 0.89
C HIS A 168 -11.43 2.66 -0.08
N TYR A 169 -12.39 3.42 0.44
CA TYR A 169 -13.29 4.24 -0.37
C TYR A 169 -12.65 5.56 -0.81
N GLY A 170 -11.40 5.80 -0.43
CA GLY A 170 -10.65 6.99 -0.81
C GLY A 170 -10.88 8.18 0.11
N ASN A 171 -11.54 8.02 1.25
CA ASN A 171 -11.66 9.11 2.21
C ASN A 171 -10.35 9.28 2.98
N ILE A 172 -9.90 10.52 3.15
CA ILE A 172 -8.79 10.83 4.06
C ILE A 172 -9.32 10.69 5.50
N VAL A 173 -8.81 9.69 6.21
CA VAL A 173 -9.21 9.38 7.58
C VAL A 173 -8.37 10.19 8.57
N ASN A 174 -7.07 10.30 8.31
CA ASN A 174 -6.21 11.25 9.01
C ASN A 174 -5.08 11.72 8.09
N ILE A 175 -4.59 12.92 8.37
CA ILE A 175 -3.42 13.51 7.75
C ILE A 175 -2.61 14.23 8.83
N ASN A 176 -1.30 14.06 8.81
CA ASN A 176 -0.38 14.73 9.71
C ASN A 176 0.70 15.44 8.91
N HIS A 177 0.97 16.71 9.22
CA HIS A 177 2.03 17.47 8.57
C HIS A 177 3.37 17.19 9.25
N LEU A 178 4.35 16.81 8.45
CA LEU A 178 5.71 16.55 8.89
C LEU A 178 6.59 17.78 8.66
N PRO A 179 7.47 18.13 9.61
CA PRO A 179 8.42 19.23 9.43
C PRO A 179 9.52 18.90 8.41
N ILE A 180 9.64 17.63 8.01
CA ILE A 180 10.66 17.12 7.11
C ILE A 180 10.13 15.92 6.34
N ARG A 181 10.73 15.66 5.18
CA ARG A 181 10.42 14.51 4.31
C ARG A 181 10.55 13.18 5.03
N ALA A 182 9.60 12.29 4.74
CA ALA A 182 9.68 10.90 5.13
C ALA A 182 10.20 10.00 3.99
N GLU A 183 10.91 8.93 4.34
CA GLU A 183 11.39 7.92 3.37
C GLU A 183 10.80 6.55 3.58
N SER A 184 10.15 6.25 4.68
CA SER A 184 9.54 4.94 4.79
C SER A 184 8.35 5.06 5.68
N VAL A 185 7.27 4.37 5.31
CA VAL A 185 6.18 4.05 6.22
C VAL A 185 6.12 2.54 6.40
N SER A 186 5.94 2.09 7.63
CA SER A 186 5.57 0.71 7.93
C SER A 186 4.58 0.68 9.09
N MET A 187 3.72 -0.33 9.19
CA MET A 187 2.86 -0.50 10.36
C MET A 187 3.61 -1.21 11.48
N MET A 188 3.58 -0.62 12.68
CA MET A 188 4.08 -1.26 13.91
C MET A 188 3.01 -2.14 14.56
N ASP A 189 1.78 -1.64 14.58
CA ASP A 189 0.56 -2.34 14.97
C ASP A 189 -0.64 -1.67 14.26
N THR A 190 -1.86 -2.08 14.58
CA THR A 190 -3.11 -1.58 13.98
C THR A 190 -3.26 -0.03 14.03
N TYR A 191 -2.68 0.63 15.03
CA TYR A 191 -2.89 2.06 15.29
C TYR A 191 -1.63 2.92 15.07
N HIS A 192 -0.48 2.30 14.91
CA HIS A 192 0.81 3.00 14.86
C HIS A 192 1.53 2.78 13.53
N VAL A 193 1.77 3.90 12.82
CA VAL A 193 2.65 3.97 11.66
C VAL A 193 4.05 4.31 12.16
N ILE A 194 5.06 3.53 11.79
CA ILE A 194 6.47 3.93 11.93
C ILE A 194 6.95 4.58 10.64
N TYR A 195 7.72 5.64 10.78
CA TYR A 195 8.31 6.32 9.64
C TYR A 195 9.71 6.83 9.90
N THR A 196 10.49 6.94 8.83
CA THR A 196 11.86 7.48 8.85
C THR A 196 11.91 8.83 8.15
N THR A 197 12.85 9.67 8.53
CA THR A 197 13.11 10.95 7.87
C THR A 197 14.54 11.03 7.35
N ILE A 198 14.77 11.81 6.29
CA ILE A 198 16.12 12.22 5.88
C ILE A 198 16.39 13.62 6.43
N GLY A 199 17.56 13.84 7.03
CA GLY A 199 18.00 15.12 7.57
C GLY A 199 17.32 15.50 8.89
N GLY A 200 16.46 14.62 9.41
CA GLY A 200 15.53 14.90 10.50
C GLY A 200 15.93 14.29 11.83
N ASN A 201 17.08 13.61 11.89
CA ASN A 201 17.56 12.88 13.06
C ASN A 201 16.57 11.77 13.49
N GLY A 202 16.13 10.95 12.53
CA GLY A 202 15.73 9.59 12.84
C GLY A 202 14.34 9.14 12.44
N ALA A 203 13.69 8.46 13.38
CA ALA A 203 12.49 7.70 13.14
C ALA A 203 11.45 7.95 14.22
N PHE A 204 10.19 7.74 13.87
CA PHE A 204 9.05 8.17 14.66
C PHE A 204 7.96 7.12 14.60
N ILE A 205 7.14 7.10 15.65
CA ILE A 205 5.87 6.37 15.71
C ILE A 205 4.77 7.41 15.69
N TRP A 206 3.83 7.30 14.77
CA TRP A 206 2.62 8.11 14.69
C TRP A 206 1.40 7.25 14.98
N ASN A 207 0.64 7.61 16.01
CA ASN A 207 -0.68 7.04 16.24
C ASN A 207 -1.70 7.75 15.33
N TRP A 208 -2.06 7.11 14.23
CA TRP A 208 -2.90 7.74 13.20
C TRP A 208 -4.34 8.00 13.63
N LYS A 209 -4.80 7.48 14.77
CA LYS A 209 -6.14 7.78 15.31
C LYS A 209 -6.13 9.00 16.24
N THR A 210 -5.10 9.13 17.06
CA THR A 210 -4.99 10.17 18.11
C THR A 210 -4.11 11.35 17.71
N ASP A 211 -3.38 11.20 16.60
CA ASP A 211 -2.40 12.16 16.11
C ASP A 211 -1.18 12.35 17.02
N ASP A 212 -0.96 11.42 17.97
CA ASP A 212 0.22 11.41 18.83
C ASP A 212 1.46 10.97 18.06
N ILE A 213 2.57 11.68 18.23
CA ILE A 213 3.84 11.39 17.58
C ILE A 213 4.91 11.23 18.64
N GLN A 214 5.59 10.09 18.60
CA GLN A 214 6.71 9.78 19.46
C GLN A 214 7.95 9.54 18.61
N GLN A 215 9.03 10.30 18.89
CA GLN A 215 10.34 9.99 18.32
C GLN A 215 10.90 8.69 18.93
N LEU A 216 11.44 7.82 18.09
CA LEU A 216 12.19 6.65 18.54
C LEU A 216 13.54 7.09 19.10
N PRO A 217 13.98 6.56 20.26
CA PRO A 217 15.09 7.13 21.02
C PRO A 217 16.51 7.12 20.37
N PHE A 218 16.70 6.71 19.09
CA PHE A 218 18.00 6.15 18.70
C PHE A 218 18.35 5.95 17.23
N LEU A 219 17.52 6.35 16.28
CA LEU A 219 17.84 6.08 14.88
C LEU A 219 18.49 7.31 14.23
N PRO A 220 19.71 7.21 13.67
CA PRO A 220 20.16 8.14 12.63
C PRO A 220 19.26 7.96 11.41
N ASP A 221 19.38 8.82 10.41
CA ASP A 221 18.55 8.73 9.20
C ASP A 221 18.60 7.31 8.61
N GLN A 222 17.42 6.76 8.32
CA GLN A 222 17.25 5.39 7.80
C GLN A 222 16.45 5.40 6.50
N HIS A 223 16.84 4.56 5.54
CA HIS A 223 16.09 4.36 4.29
C HIS A 223 14.77 3.62 4.51
N ALA A 224 14.79 2.64 5.41
CA ALA A 224 13.64 1.80 5.69
C ALA A 224 13.70 1.33 7.14
N LEU A 225 12.52 1.03 7.70
CA LEU A 225 12.39 0.36 8.98
C LEU A 225 11.39 -0.78 8.92
N GLN A 226 11.71 -1.86 9.63
CA GLN A 226 10.77 -2.93 9.92
C GLN A 226 10.78 -3.23 11.41
N TYR A 227 9.59 -3.35 12.00
CA TYR A 227 9.42 -3.73 13.41
C TYR A 227 9.25 -5.24 13.57
N VAL A 228 9.82 -5.81 14.64
CA VAL A 228 9.65 -7.21 15.05
C VAL A 228 9.02 -7.25 16.44
N PRO A 229 7.69 -7.49 16.53
CA PRO A 229 6.95 -7.43 17.79
C PRO A 229 7.48 -8.34 18.91
N SER A 230 7.83 -9.59 18.60
CA SER A 230 8.26 -10.57 19.61
C SER A 230 9.54 -10.18 20.35
N LYS A 231 10.39 -9.39 19.71
CA LYS A 231 11.66 -8.90 20.26
C LYS A 231 11.57 -7.47 20.74
N ASN A 232 10.49 -6.76 20.41
CA ASN A 232 10.40 -5.31 20.53
C ASN A 232 11.66 -4.65 19.95
N SER A 233 11.99 -4.96 18.69
CA SER A 233 13.19 -4.47 18.02
C SER A 233 12.87 -3.91 16.64
N PHE A 234 13.69 -2.97 16.18
CA PHE A 234 13.62 -2.41 14.83
C PHE A 234 14.80 -2.85 13.99
N TYR A 235 14.56 -3.07 12.70
CA TYR A 235 15.58 -3.30 11.71
C TYR A 235 15.58 -2.15 10.73
N GLY A 236 16.73 -1.52 10.56
CA GLY A 236 16.89 -0.35 9.71
C GLY A 236 18.10 -0.42 8.81
N LEU A 237 18.07 0.40 7.77
CA LEU A 237 19.19 0.63 6.88
C LEU A 237 19.74 2.03 7.09
N TYR A 238 20.99 2.10 7.51
CA TYR A 238 21.68 3.36 7.77
C TYR A 238 21.88 4.16 6.48
N LEU A 239 21.51 5.44 6.50
CA LEU A 239 21.50 6.32 5.32
C LEU A 239 22.65 7.33 5.31
N ASP A 240 23.22 7.67 6.46
CA ASP A 240 24.06 8.87 6.59
C ASP A 240 25.43 8.73 5.87
N GLU A 241 25.59 9.55 4.83
CA GLU A 241 26.80 9.72 4.00
C GLU A 241 27.76 10.80 4.54
N GLY A 242 27.48 11.36 5.72
CA GLY A 242 28.25 12.45 6.32
C GLY A 242 29.53 12.01 7.03
N ALA A 243 30.49 12.93 7.17
CA ALA A 243 31.76 12.73 7.88
C ALA A 243 31.64 12.37 9.39
N LYS A 244 30.40 12.28 9.92
CA LYS A 244 30.08 11.86 11.29
C LYS A 244 29.39 10.50 11.36
N ALA A 245 29.13 9.87 10.22
CA ALA A 245 28.51 8.56 10.16
C ALA A 245 29.38 7.52 10.86
N LYS A 246 28.78 6.79 11.81
CA LYS A 246 29.45 5.67 12.48
C LYS A 246 29.47 4.41 11.60
N PHE A 247 28.63 4.37 10.58
CA PHE A 247 28.35 3.20 9.75
C PHE A 247 28.30 3.59 8.27
N SER A 248 28.61 2.66 7.37
CA SER A 248 28.46 2.85 5.92
C SER A 248 26.98 3.03 5.53
N PRO A 249 26.62 3.81 4.48
CA PRO A 249 25.26 4.02 3.94
C PRO A 249 24.59 2.76 3.32
N SER A 250 24.95 1.58 3.80
CA SER A 250 24.37 0.29 3.44
C SER A 250 24.26 -0.65 4.64
N THR A 251 24.58 -0.17 5.84
CA THR A 251 24.64 -1.01 7.04
C THR A 251 23.22 -1.35 7.48
N VAL A 252 22.93 -2.65 7.57
CA VAL A 252 21.72 -3.14 8.24
C VAL A 252 21.98 -3.14 9.74
N GLY A 253 21.07 -2.59 10.54
CA GLY A 253 21.14 -2.61 12.00
C GLY A 253 19.88 -3.18 12.64
N GLU A 254 20.04 -3.98 13.70
CA GLU A 254 18.99 -4.32 14.67
C GLU A 254 19.14 -3.40 15.88
N TYR A 255 18.04 -2.84 16.35
CA TYR A 255 18.00 -1.87 17.44
C TYR A 255 16.95 -2.26 18.47
N ASP A 256 17.27 -2.14 19.76
CA ASP A 256 16.31 -2.36 20.84
C ASP A 256 15.20 -1.31 20.81
N GLY A 257 13.94 -1.73 20.72
CA GLY A 257 12.80 -0.84 20.52
C GLY A 257 12.52 0.12 21.68
N LYS A 258 13.09 -0.14 22.87
CA LYS A 258 12.86 0.67 24.07
C LYS A 258 13.99 1.67 24.33
N THR A 259 15.22 1.19 24.30
CA THR A 259 16.44 1.93 24.65
C THR A 259 17.14 2.46 23.44
N GLY A 260 17.02 1.74 22.33
CA GLY A 260 17.70 2.06 21.10
C GLY A 260 19.13 1.62 20.94
N GLU A 261 19.58 0.81 21.88
CA GLU A 261 20.87 0.20 21.76
C GLU A 261 20.94 -0.59 20.44
N VAL A 262 22.05 -0.42 19.74
CA VAL A 262 22.38 -1.24 18.58
C VAL A 262 22.65 -2.65 19.08
N LEU A 263 21.82 -3.60 18.69
CA LEU A 263 21.92 -5.01 19.08
C LEU A 263 22.80 -5.81 18.13
N TRP A 264 22.76 -5.46 16.84
CA TRP A 264 23.50 -6.14 15.78
C TRP A 264 23.64 -5.23 14.56
N THR A 265 24.71 -5.41 13.79
CA THR A 265 24.93 -4.70 12.51
C THR A 265 25.59 -5.60 11.49
N PHE A 266 25.27 -5.39 10.22
CA PHE A 266 25.91 -6.08 9.10
C PHE A 266 26.12 -5.14 7.92
N GLU A 267 27.32 -5.18 7.35
CA GLU A 267 27.67 -4.43 6.15
C GLU A 267 27.70 -5.39 4.96
N PRO A 268 26.74 -5.29 4.02
CA PRO A 268 26.65 -6.22 2.89
C PRO A 268 27.78 -6.05 1.85
N GLY A 269 28.65 -5.04 2.00
CA GLY A 269 29.77 -4.80 1.11
C GLY A 269 29.40 -4.14 -0.23
N TYR A 270 28.18 -3.63 -0.37
CA TYR A 270 27.67 -2.98 -1.57
C TYR A 270 27.10 -1.59 -1.26
N SER A 271 27.11 -0.68 -2.23
CA SER A 271 26.56 0.67 -2.08
C SER A 271 25.03 0.67 -2.20
N HIS A 272 24.37 1.49 -1.38
CA HIS A 272 22.96 1.85 -1.48
C HIS A 272 21.98 0.68 -1.23
N ALA A 273 22.02 0.10 -0.03
CA ALA A 273 20.94 -0.76 0.43
C ALA A 273 19.71 0.10 0.78
N ASN A 274 18.53 -0.20 0.22
CA ASN A 274 17.35 0.68 0.32
C ASN A 274 16.12 0.05 0.99
N TYR A 275 16.15 -1.25 1.29
CA TYR A 275 15.10 -1.90 2.08
C TYR A 275 15.60 -3.14 2.83
N VAL A 276 15.03 -3.37 4.02
CA VAL A 276 15.30 -4.55 4.86
C VAL A 276 13.99 -5.26 5.23
N SER A 277 14.02 -6.59 5.18
CA SER A 277 12.98 -7.45 5.73
C SER A 277 13.60 -8.56 6.58
N VAL A 278 12.84 -9.09 7.53
CA VAL A 278 13.30 -10.05 8.54
C VAL A 278 12.33 -11.22 8.60
N ALA A 279 12.88 -12.43 8.72
CA ALA A 279 12.11 -13.61 9.08
C ALA A 279 12.94 -14.53 9.99
N GLY A 280 12.58 -14.56 11.27
CA GLY A 280 13.29 -15.35 12.28
C GLY A 280 14.74 -14.90 12.46
N LYS A 281 15.69 -15.73 11.98
CA LYS A 281 17.13 -15.42 12.00
C LYS A 281 17.66 -14.90 10.66
N TYR A 282 16.83 -14.83 9.64
CA TYR A 282 17.26 -14.38 8.32
C TYR A 282 16.89 -12.91 8.11
N ILE A 283 17.84 -12.20 7.52
CA ILE A 283 17.69 -10.82 7.07
C ILE A 283 17.71 -10.82 5.55
N TYR A 284 16.85 -10.03 4.96
CA TYR A 284 16.66 -9.87 3.54
C TYR A 284 16.94 -8.42 3.20
N ALA A 285 17.90 -8.16 2.31
CA ALA A 285 18.31 -6.80 1.95
C ALA A 285 18.17 -6.57 0.45
N SER A 286 17.60 -5.42 0.09
CA SER A 286 17.61 -4.91 -1.28
C SER A 286 18.87 -4.09 -1.51
N LEU A 287 19.67 -4.46 -2.51
CA LEU A 287 20.90 -3.78 -2.90
C LEU A 287 20.68 -3.08 -4.23
N ARG A 288 20.30 -1.80 -4.18
CA ARG A 288 19.83 -1.03 -5.33
C ARG A 288 20.87 -0.98 -6.45
N SER A 289 22.07 -0.48 -6.13
CA SER A 289 23.15 -0.30 -7.12
C SER A 289 23.75 -1.60 -7.64
N ALA A 290 23.45 -2.73 -7.00
CA ALA A 290 23.91 -4.04 -7.43
C ALA A 290 22.88 -4.79 -8.29
N GLY A 291 21.63 -4.30 -8.38
CA GLY A 291 20.54 -5.05 -9.00
C GLY A 291 20.24 -6.36 -8.26
N ALA A 292 20.55 -6.42 -6.97
CA ALA A 292 20.66 -7.68 -6.24
C ALA A 292 19.84 -7.71 -4.95
N LEU A 293 19.42 -8.91 -4.56
CA LEU A 293 18.67 -9.21 -3.35
C LEU A 293 19.48 -10.21 -2.53
N MET A 294 19.59 -10.03 -1.22
CA MET A 294 20.48 -10.84 -0.39
C MET A 294 19.73 -11.46 0.78
N LYS A 295 20.00 -12.74 1.08
CA LYS A 295 19.61 -13.40 2.33
C LYS A 295 20.83 -13.61 3.22
N ILE A 296 20.75 -13.13 4.46
CA ILE A 296 21.83 -13.15 5.45
C ILE A 296 21.35 -13.92 6.67
N ASN A 297 22.18 -14.80 7.22
CA ASN A 297 21.95 -15.41 8.52
C ASN A 297 22.55 -14.53 9.62
N ARG A 298 21.70 -13.88 10.43
CA ARG A 298 22.13 -12.93 11.47
C ARG A 298 22.99 -13.55 12.58
N GLU A 299 22.91 -14.86 12.77
CA GLU A 299 23.61 -15.54 13.87
C GLU A 299 25.07 -15.84 13.52
N THR A 300 25.35 -15.96 12.21
CA THR A 300 26.66 -16.34 11.68
C THR A 300 27.27 -15.28 10.78
N ASP A 301 26.54 -14.21 10.49
CA ASP A 301 26.86 -13.18 9.50
C ASP A 301 27.16 -13.75 8.10
N GLU A 302 26.60 -14.93 7.80
CA GLU A 302 26.81 -15.62 6.52
C GLU A 302 25.78 -15.14 5.49
N ILE A 303 26.26 -14.78 4.30
CA ILE A 303 25.41 -14.57 3.12
C ILE A 303 25.03 -15.96 2.60
N ILE A 304 23.74 -16.29 2.65
CA ILE A 304 23.22 -17.60 2.24
C ILE A 304 23.07 -17.67 0.73
N TRP A 305 22.58 -16.59 0.12
CA TRP A 305 22.49 -16.42 -1.33
C TRP A 305 22.31 -14.96 -1.71
N THR A 306 22.65 -14.65 -2.95
CA THR A 306 22.34 -13.41 -3.64
C THR A 306 21.52 -13.71 -4.90
N LEU A 307 20.34 -13.09 -5.06
CA LEU A 307 19.54 -13.15 -6.29
C LEU A 307 19.79 -11.92 -7.14
N GLY A 308 20.13 -12.13 -8.40
CA GLY A 308 20.26 -11.06 -9.39
C GLY A 308 21.57 -10.26 -9.30
N GLY A 309 21.78 -9.45 -10.34
CA GLY A 309 22.96 -8.63 -10.48
C GLY A 309 24.25 -9.41 -10.78
N LYS A 310 25.35 -8.66 -10.94
CA LYS A 310 26.67 -9.20 -11.30
C LYS A 310 27.30 -10.16 -10.28
N TYR A 311 26.67 -10.28 -9.10
CA TYR A 311 27.09 -11.14 -7.99
C TYR A 311 25.99 -12.12 -7.58
N GLY A 312 24.92 -12.24 -8.36
CA GLY A 312 23.88 -13.23 -8.09
C GLY A 312 24.45 -14.64 -8.20
N ASP A 313 24.05 -15.51 -7.30
CA ASP A 313 24.45 -16.93 -7.23
C ASP A 313 23.45 -17.85 -7.95
N VAL A 314 22.35 -17.27 -8.43
CA VAL A 314 21.16 -18.01 -8.87
C VAL A 314 20.71 -17.52 -10.25
N PRO A 315 20.49 -18.43 -11.23
CA PRO A 315 19.89 -18.07 -12.49
C PRO A 315 18.43 -17.65 -12.33
N ILE A 316 17.99 -16.73 -13.17
CA ILE A 316 16.66 -16.12 -13.10
C ILE A 316 15.90 -16.37 -14.40
N TYR A 317 14.60 -16.61 -14.28
CA TYR A 317 13.67 -16.49 -15.39
C TYR A 317 12.71 -15.33 -15.14
N ASP A 318 12.52 -14.46 -16.13
CA ASP A 318 11.47 -13.44 -16.06
C ASP A 318 10.09 -14.00 -16.37
N ILE A 319 9.08 -13.13 -16.32
CA ILE A 319 7.68 -13.50 -16.51
C ILE A 319 7.40 -14.07 -17.91
N ASP A 320 8.21 -13.69 -18.91
CA ASP A 320 8.11 -14.17 -20.30
C ASP A 320 8.93 -15.45 -20.54
N GLY A 321 9.66 -15.91 -19.52
CA GLY A 321 10.48 -17.12 -19.56
C GLY A 321 11.86 -16.90 -20.17
N ASN A 322 12.33 -15.67 -20.35
CA ASN A 322 13.71 -15.40 -20.73
C ASN A 322 14.64 -15.81 -19.59
N TYR A 323 15.79 -16.39 -19.96
CA TYR A 323 16.77 -16.91 -19.02
C TYR A 323 17.93 -15.94 -18.83
N TYR A 324 18.27 -15.67 -17.57
CA TYR A 324 19.41 -14.89 -17.15
C TYR A 324 20.37 -15.77 -16.36
N GLU A 325 21.62 -15.83 -16.79
CA GLU A 325 22.65 -16.62 -16.13
C GLU A 325 23.11 -16.00 -14.81
N VAL A 326 23.73 -16.83 -13.97
CA VAL A 326 24.38 -16.42 -12.72
C VAL A 326 25.37 -15.29 -12.99
N GLY A 327 25.30 -14.22 -12.19
CA GLY A 327 26.18 -13.06 -12.36
C GLY A 327 25.90 -12.19 -13.60
N ALA A 328 24.74 -12.34 -14.25
CA ALA A 328 24.34 -11.45 -15.34
C ALA A 328 24.28 -9.99 -14.87
N LYS A 329 24.88 -9.09 -15.66
CA LYS A 329 24.88 -7.64 -15.38
C LYS A 329 23.54 -6.98 -15.72
N GLU A 330 22.86 -7.55 -16.71
CA GLU A 330 21.54 -7.12 -17.13
C GLU A 330 20.62 -8.30 -16.86
N ILE A 331 19.66 -8.07 -15.97
CA ILE A 331 18.61 -9.02 -15.63
C ILE A 331 17.28 -8.29 -15.75
N SER A 332 16.18 -9.02 -15.57
CA SER A 332 14.84 -8.45 -15.71
C SER A 332 14.55 -7.30 -14.73
N TRP A 333 15.22 -7.22 -13.58
CA TRP A 333 15.09 -6.10 -12.65
C TRP A 333 16.40 -5.36 -12.37
N SER A 334 16.31 -4.06 -12.16
CA SER A 334 17.48 -3.24 -11.86
C SER A 334 17.12 -2.00 -11.07
N HIS A 335 18.04 -1.56 -10.20
CA HIS A 335 17.81 -0.44 -9.27
C HIS A 335 16.54 -0.59 -8.43
N GLN A 336 16.16 -1.82 -8.12
CA GLN A 336 14.91 -2.15 -7.47
C GLN A 336 14.76 -1.54 -6.07
N HIS A 337 13.51 -1.37 -5.64
CA HIS A 337 13.13 -0.94 -4.30
C HIS A 337 12.24 -1.95 -3.59
N LYS A 338 12.20 -1.82 -2.25
CA LYS A 338 11.29 -2.54 -1.35
C LYS A 338 11.26 -4.06 -1.56
N PHE A 339 12.42 -4.69 -1.44
CA PHE A 339 12.54 -6.15 -1.41
C PHE A 339 11.88 -6.74 -0.16
N GLN A 340 10.66 -7.21 -0.29
CA GLN A 340 9.91 -7.78 0.82
C GLN A 340 9.94 -9.31 0.72
N HIS A 341 10.48 -9.94 1.76
CA HIS A 341 10.28 -11.36 1.98
C HIS A 341 8.81 -11.65 2.30
N LEU A 342 8.17 -12.51 1.51
CA LEU A 342 6.80 -12.99 1.71
C LEU A 342 6.82 -14.34 2.41
N ASP A 343 7.60 -15.28 1.87
CA ASP A 343 7.88 -16.60 2.46
C ASP A 343 9.29 -17.07 2.14
N GLU A 344 9.66 -18.28 2.61
CA GLU A 344 10.94 -18.93 2.31
C GLU A 344 11.26 -19.00 0.80
N SER A 345 10.24 -19.07 -0.05
CA SER A 345 10.40 -19.12 -1.50
C SER A 345 9.79 -17.95 -2.24
N PHE A 346 9.10 -17.01 -1.58
CA PHE A 346 8.38 -15.93 -2.26
C PHE A 346 8.84 -14.56 -1.81
N TYR A 347 9.02 -13.66 -2.77
CA TYR A 347 9.54 -12.31 -2.54
C TYR A 347 8.84 -11.31 -3.44
N SER A 348 8.58 -10.10 -2.97
CA SER A 348 8.14 -8.98 -3.82
C SER A 348 9.19 -7.89 -3.92
N LEU A 349 9.21 -7.18 -5.04
CA LEU A 349 10.03 -6.00 -5.26
C LEU A 349 9.34 -5.06 -6.24
N PHE A 350 9.76 -3.80 -6.19
CA PHE A 350 9.44 -2.82 -7.23
C PHE A 350 10.66 -2.66 -8.14
N ASP A 351 10.52 -3.03 -9.40
CA ASP A 351 11.56 -2.92 -10.42
C ASP A 351 11.49 -1.52 -11.05
N ASN A 352 12.47 -0.68 -10.74
CA ASN A 352 12.59 0.67 -11.31
C ASN A 352 13.07 0.63 -12.77
N HIS A 353 13.67 -0.50 -13.18
CA HIS A 353 14.14 -0.76 -14.52
C HIS A 353 15.20 0.25 -15.01
N VAL A 354 16.04 0.75 -14.11
CA VAL A 354 17.13 1.67 -14.46
C VAL A 354 18.39 0.84 -14.70
N GLY A 355 19.00 0.94 -15.89
CA GLY A 355 20.17 0.13 -16.23
C GLY A 355 21.32 0.28 -15.22
N MET A 356 22.12 -0.78 -15.05
CA MET A 356 23.23 -0.81 -14.08
C MET A 356 24.41 0.10 -14.44
N ASP A 357 24.53 0.46 -15.71
CA ASP A 357 25.42 1.52 -16.17
C ASP A 357 24.53 2.75 -16.31
N HIS A 358 24.74 3.78 -15.49
CA HIS A 358 23.90 4.99 -15.45
C HIS A 358 23.73 5.66 -16.82
N ASN A 359 24.62 5.34 -17.78
CA ASN A 359 24.56 5.77 -19.17
C ASN A 359 23.53 5.03 -20.04
N PHE A 360 23.02 3.88 -19.60
CA PHE A 360 22.03 3.06 -20.28
C PHE A 360 20.69 3.17 -19.57
N MET A 361 20.00 4.27 -19.84
CA MET A 361 18.59 4.39 -19.53
C MET A 361 17.82 3.41 -20.41
N ASN A 362 17.28 2.34 -19.84
CA ASN A 362 16.26 1.56 -20.53
C ASN A 362 14.95 2.36 -20.51
N ASP A 363 14.31 2.49 -21.67
CA ASP A 363 13.04 3.21 -21.84
C ASP A 363 11.82 2.41 -21.32
N GLU A 364 12.04 1.20 -20.81
CA GLU A 364 11.01 0.36 -20.21
C GLU A 364 10.42 0.94 -18.91
N ASN A 365 9.12 0.72 -18.70
CA ASN A 365 8.41 1.17 -17.51
C ASN A 365 8.83 0.40 -16.24
N SER A 366 8.52 0.98 -15.09
CA SER A 366 8.68 0.32 -13.80
C SER A 366 7.60 -0.73 -13.57
N ARG A 367 7.95 -1.78 -12.81
CA ARG A 367 7.11 -2.95 -12.63
C ARG A 367 6.95 -3.35 -11.16
N MET A 368 5.78 -3.85 -10.80
CA MET A 368 5.59 -4.61 -9.56
C MET A 368 5.88 -6.07 -9.84
N VAL A 369 6.75 -6.72 -9.06
CA VAL A 369 7.25 -8.07 -9.35
C VAL A 369 7.14 -8.97 -8.13
N ILE A 370 6.69 -10.22 -8.32
CA ILE A 370 6.81 -11.29 -7.32
C ILE A 370 7.70 -12.39 -7.89
N ILE A 371 8.69 -12.81 -7.11
CA ILE A 371 9.66 -13.85 -7.43
C ILE A 371 9.36 -15.10 -6.59
N HIS A 372 9.36 -16.25 -7.24
CA HIS A 372 9.47 -17.56 -6.62
C HIS A 372 10.91 -18.08 -6.75
N TYR A 373 11.60 -18.32 -5.64
CA TYR A 373 12.92 -18.94 -5.62
C TYR A 373 12.85 -20.37 -5.10
N ASP A 374 13.02 -21.32 -6.02
CA ASP A 374 13.19 -22.74 -5.70
C ASP A 374 14.65 -22.98 -5.26
N GLN A 375 14.87 -23.04 -3.95
CA GLN A 375 16.19 -23.24 -3.35
C GLN A 375 16.76 -24.63 -3.62
N GLU A 376 15.92 -25.67 -3.81
CA GLU A 376 16.38 -27.03 -4.11
C GLU A 376 16.86 -27.13 -5.56
N ALA A 377 16.09 -26.58 -6.50
CA ALA A 377 16.48 -26.50 -7.90
C ALA A 377 17.59 -25.46 -8.15
N GLY A 378 17.75 -24.49 -7.25
CA GLY A 378 18.68 -23.38 -7.41
C GLY A 378 18.26 -22.44 -8.55
N VAL A 379 16.97 -22.14 -8.70
CA VAL A 379 16.43 -21.30 -9.79
C VAL A 379 15.38 -20.33 -9.25
N ALA A 380 15.47 -19.06 -9.64
CA ALA A 380 14.46 -18.05 -9.36
C ALA A 380 13.59 -17.76 -10.61
N ARG A 381 12.30 -17.46 -10.40
CA ARG A 381 11.34 -17.16 -11.48
C ARG A 381 10.44 -16.00 -11.07
N GLU A 382 10.23 -15.03 -11.93
CA GLU A 382 9.10 -14.10 -11.79
C GLU A 382 7.80 -14.89 -12.00
N ILE A 383 6.88 -14.79 -11.03
CA ILE A 383 5.55 -15.44 -11.09
C ILE A 383 4.41 -14.42 -11.23
N PHE A 384 4.74 -13.14 -11.07
CA PHE A 384 3.88 -12.01 -11.34
C PHE A 384 4.75 -10.83 -11.74
N ALA A 385 4.33 -10.12 -12.77
CA ALA A 385 4.88 -8.83 -13.13
C ALA A 385 3.73 -7.95 -13.64
N HIS A 386 3.67 -6.71 -13.18
CA HIS A 386 2.74 -5.71 -13.71
C HIS A 386 3.50 -4.45 -14.10
N ASP A 387 3.42 -4.10 -15.38
CA ASP A 387 3.90 -2.83 -15.92
C ASP A 387 2.97 -1.69 -15.48
N THR A 388 3.53 -0.72 -14.75
CA THR A 388 2.78 0.42 -14.19
C THR A 388 2.39 1.48 -15.22
N GLY A 389 2.91 1.41 -16.45
CA GLY A 389 2.80 2.45 -17.48
C GLY A 389 3.63 3.71 -17.19
N ASP A 390 4.36 3.71 -16.07
CA ASP A 390 5.14 4.83 -15.55
C ASP A 390 6.61 4.44 -15.41
N LYS A 391 7.50 5.43 -15.52
CA LYS A 391 8.93 5.26 -15.25
C LYS A 391 9.31 5.91 -13.92
N ALA A 392 9.19 5.15 -12.84
CA ALA A 392 9.69 5.52 -11.53
C ALA A 392 11.19 5.13 -11.40
N ARG A 393 12.09 6.10 -11.40
CA ARG A 393 13.55 5.84 -11.45
C ARG A 393 14.20 5.54 -10.08
N ILE A 394 13.54 5.96 -9.02
CA ILE A 394 13.88 5.74 -7.61
C ILE A 394 12.61 5.38 -6.81
N TYR A 395 12.69 4.88 -5.59
CA TYR A 395 11.51 4.54 -4.77
C TYR A 395 10.53 3.60 -5.46
N GLY A 396 9.33 3.49 -4.90
CA GLY A 396 8.33 2.53 -5.35
C GLY A 396 8.24 1.35 -4.40
N SER A 397 7.10 0.70 -4.46
CA SER A 397 6.75 -0.38 -3.56
C SER A 397 5.95 -1.45 -4.28
N SER A 398 6.09 -2.69 -3.82
CA SER A 398 5.24 -3.80 -4.23
C SER A 398 5.01 -4.71 -3.03
N ASP A 399 3.76 -4.85 -2.62
CA ASP A 399 3.35 -5.71 -1.51
C ASP A 399 2.15 -6.56 -1.88
N LEU A 400 2.18 -7.83 -1.48
CA LEU A 400 1.03 -8.73 -1.60
C LEU A 400 -0.03 -8.41 -0.54
N LEU A 401 -1.30 -8.43 -0.95
CA LEU A 401 -2.45 -8.20 -0.08
C LEU A 401 -3.21 -9.50 0.24
N PRO A 402 -4.04 -9.53 1.30
CA PRO A 402 -4.90 -10.67 1.63
C PRO A 402 -5.79 -11.16 0.49
N THR A 403 -6.24 -10.26 -0.38
CA THR A 403 -7.06 -10.59 -1.57
C THR A 403 -6.27 -11.35 -2.63
N GLY A 404 -4.95 -11.39 -2.52
CA GLY A 404 -4.04 -11.77 -3.59
C GLY A 404 -3.62 -10.60 -4.46
N ASN A 405 -4.28 -9.44 -4.39
CA ASN A 405 -3.87 -8.28 -5.16
C ASN A 405 -2.47 -7.78 -4.73
N VAL A 406 -1.84 -6.99 -5.57
CA VAL A 406 -0.54 -6.37 -5.30
C VAL A 406 -0.72 -4.87 -5.22
N ILE A 407 -0.34 -4.26 -4.10
CA ILE A 407 -0.29 -2.80 -3.94
C ILE A 407 1.10 -2.27 -4.26
N GLY A 408 1.16 -1.14 -4.93
CA GLY A 408 2.42 -0.45 -5.19
C GLY A 408 2.24 1.02 -5.51
N ASN A 409 3.34 1.71 -5.80
CA ASN A 409 3.31 3.09 -6.24
C ASN A 409 4.33 3.33 -7.35
N SER A 410 3.97 4.21 -8.27
CA SER A 410 4.81 4.66 -9.38
C SER A 410 4.63 6.17 -9.57
N TYR A 411 5.46 6.73 -10.42
CA TYR A 411 5.35 8.11 -10.85
C TYR A 411 5.89 8.22 -12.27
N PRO A 412 5.27 9.05 -13.12
CA PRO A 412 5.73 9.20 -14.49
C PRO A 412 7.03 9.99 -14.51
N TYR A 413 7.84 9.75 -15.54
CA TYR A 413 9.00 10.59 -15.84
C TYR A 413 8.58 11.97 -16.40
N VAL A 414 7.45 12.02 -17.11
CA VAL A 414 6.87 13.25 -17.66
C VAL A 414 5.40 13.30 -17.30
N VAL A 415 4.98 14.40 -16.67
CA VAL A 415 3.57 14.66 -16.37
C VAL A 415 2.93 15.36 -17.56
N HIS A 416 1.76 14.89 -17.96
CA HIS A 416 0.95 15.46 -19.04
C HIS A 416 -0.37 15.99 -18.46
N PRO A 417 -0.46 17.26 -18.04
CA PRO A 417 -1.59 17.78 -17.26
C PRO A 417 -2.98 17.60 -17.89
N ASN A 418 -3.05 17.57 -19.23
CA ASN A 418 -4.31 17.45 -19.97
C ASN A 418 -4.57 16.06 -20.55
N VAL A 419 -3.68 15.10 -20.33
CA VAL A 419 -3.86 13.72 -20.80
C VAL A 419 -4.42 12.91 -19.64
N PRO A 420 -5.66 12.36 -19.77
CA PRO A 420 -6.20 11.44 -18.78
C PRO A 420 -5.17 10.35 -18.44
N ASP A 421 -5.14 9.96 -17.17
CA ASP A 421 -4.23 8.94 -16.62
C ASP A 421 -2.73 9.28 -16.58
N ARG A 422 -2.28 10.33 -17.29
CA ARG A 422 -0.87 10.81 -17.29
C ARG A 422 -0.69 12.19 -16.63
N GLN A 423 -1.76 12.72 -16.05
CA GLN A 423 -1.80 14.02 -15.35
C GLN A 423 -1.32 13.97 -13.89
N TYR A 424 -0.98 12.79 -13.38
CA TYR A 424 -0.66 12.58 -11.97
C TYR A 424 0.85 12.62 -11.74
N HIS A 425 1.27 13.28 -10.68
CA HIS A 425 2.63 13.21 -10.16
C HIS A 425 2.91 11.84 -9.54
N VAL A 426 1.93 11.29 -8.82
CA VAL A 426 2.05 9.99 -8.16
C VAL A 426 0.84 9.15 -8.47
N ASN A 427 1.07 7.86 -8.71
CA ASN A 427 0.04 6.86 -8.70
C ASN A 427 0.32 5.82 -7.61
N VAL A 428 -0.70 5.48 -6.82
CA VAL A 428 -0.71 4.30 -5.96
C VAL A 428 -1.73 3.34 -6.55
N TRP A 429 -1.34 2.09 -6.75
CA TRP A 429 -2.13 1.08 -7.46
C TRP A 429 -2.39 -0.11 -6.56
N GLU A 430 -3.54 -0.73 -6.73
CA GLU A 430 -3.80 -2.11 -6.35
C GLU A 430 -4.20 -2.87 -7.61
N ILE A 431 -3.43 -3.91 -7.93
CA ILE A 431 -3.56 -4.70 -9.15
C ILE A 431 -3.95 -6.13 -8.81
N THR A 432 -4.94 -6.66 -9.52
CA THR A 432 -5.37 -8.05 -9.40
C THR A 432 -4.29 -9.02 -9.93
N PRO A 433 -4.34 -10.30 -9.51
CA PRO A 433 -3.58 -11.38 -10.14
C PRO A 433 -3.59 -11.38 -11.67
N GLU A 434 -4.71 -11.01 -12.26
CA GLU A 434 -4.93 -10.97 -13.70
C GLU A 434 -4.36 -9.72 -14.38
N GLY A 435 -3.81 -8.79 -13.62
CA GLY A 435 -3.22 -7.54 -14.13
C GLY A 435 -4.22 -6.39 -14.28
N GLU A 436 -5.43 -6.53 -13.76
CA GLU A 436 -6.45 -5.47 -13.78
C GLU A 436 -6.27 -4.51 -12.61
N THR A 437 -6.54 -3.21 -12.81
CA THR A 437 -6.59 -2.28 -11.67
C THR A 437 -7.83 -2.59 -10.82
N ALA A 438 -7.62 -2.84 -9.53
CA ALA A 438 -8.69 -2.93 -8.53
C ALA A 438 -8.94 -1.56 -7.86
N TRP A 439 -7.86 -0.86 -7.52
CA TRP A 439 -7.90 0.45 -6.89
C TRP A 439 -6.75 1.31 -7.39
N ARG A 440 -6.97 2.62 -7.52
CA ARG A 440 -5.92 3.58 -7.85
C ARG A 440 -6.16 4.89 -7.13
N LEU A 441 -5.09 5.48 -6.62
CA LEU A 441 -5.05 6.85 -6.14
C LEU A 441 -4.03 7.63 -6.97
N GLY A 442 -4.47 8.72 -7.58
CA GLY A 442 -3.61 9.62 -8.35
C GLY A 442 -3.51 10.98 -7.66
N VAL A 443 -2.29 11.46 -7.44
CA VAL A 443 -2.03 12.81 -6.89
C VAL A 443 -1.65 13.75 -8.03
N LYS A 444 -2.43 14.80 -8.25
CA LYS A 444 -2.13 15.86 -9.23
C LYS A 444 -1.38 16.99 -8.55
N GLY A 445 -0.47 17.61 -9.29
CA GLY A 445 0.08 18.90 -8.90
C GLY A 445 0.29 19.85 -10.07
N HIS A 446 0.83 21.02 -9.75
CA HIS A 446 1.21 22.01 -10.76
C HIS A 446 2.56 21.66 -11.35
N ASN A 447 2.80 22.18 -12.55
CA ASN A 447 4.12 22.20 -13.14
C ASN A 447 5.09 22.92 -12.19
N PRO A 448 6.06 22.23 -11.59
CA PRO A 448 6.91 22.84 -10.58
C PRO A 448 7.92 23.84 -11.18
N TRP A 449 8.16 23.74 -12.48
CA TRP A 449 9.05 24.60 -13.25
C TRP A 449 8.37 25.88 -13.72
N ASN A 450 7.06 25.80 -13.96
CA ASN A 450 6.23 26.93 -14.35
C ASN A 450 4.78 26.74 -13.87
N PRO A 451 4.44 27.11 -12.62
CA PRO A 451 3.12 26.85 -12.05
C PRO A 451 1.94 27.50 -12.79
N GLU A 452 2.19 28.49 -13.66
CA GLU A 452 1.16 29.11 -14.50
C GLU A 452 0.82 28.26 -15.74
N ASP A 453 1.73 27.38 -16.15
CA ASP A 453 1.56 26.48 -17.29
C ASP A 453 0.82 25.20 -16.87
N LYS A 454 -0.45 25.15 -17.23
CA LYS A 454 -1.36 24.04 -16.95
C LYS A 454 -1.55 23.09 -18.13
N ILE A 455 -0.81 23.29 -19.22
CA ILE A 455 -1.09 22.63 -20.49
C ILE A 455 0.10 21.81 -20.96
N SER A 456 1.30 22.37 -20.88
CA SER A 456 2.47 21.70 -21.40
C SER A 456 2.87 20.52 -20.52
N ALA A 457 3.34 19.46 -21.17
CA ALA A 457 4.01 18.38 -20.47
C ALA A 457 5.33 18.88 -19.87
N TYR A 458 5.72 18.35 -18.72
CA TYR A 458 6.95 18.73 -18.03
C TYR A 458 7.65 17.53 -17.39
N PRO A 459 8.99 17.58 -17.29
CA PRO A 459 9.73 16.54 -16.61
C PRO A 459 9.38 16.52 -15.12
N HIS A 460 9.18 15.32 -14.59
CA HIS A 460 8.89 15.07 -13.19
C HIS A 460 10.17 14.77 -12.39
N SER A 461 11.35 15.05 -12.94
CA SER A 461 12.65 14.97 -12.25
C SER A 461 13.57 16.10 -12.68
N ILE A 462 14.45 16.55 -11.77
CA ILE A 462 15.55 17.49 -12.06
C ILE A 462 16.66 16.77 -12.79
N ASP A 463 17.11 15.67 -12.18
CA ASP A 463 18.15 14.81 -12.70
C ASP A 463 17.54 13.44 -13.00
N PRO A 464 17.61 12.97 -14.26
CA PRO A 464 17.18 11.63 -14.62
C PRO A 464 17.82 10.50 -13.78
N GLU A 465 18.99 10.67 -13.17
CA GLU A 465 19.81 9.55 -12.70
C GLU A 465 19.76 9.28 -11.19
N GLU A 466 19.64 10.32 -10.35
CA GLU A 466 19.85 10.15 -8.89
C GLU A 466 18.84 10.88 -7.99
N GLU A 467 17.97 11.71 -8.56
CA GLU A 467 17.17 12.63 -7.77
C GLU A 467 15.71 12.19 -7.60
N PRO A 468 15.11 12.35 -6.40
CA PRO A 468 13.68 12.24 -6.19
C PRO A 468 12.86 13.11 -7.17
N PRO A 469 11.62 12.70 -7.51
CA PRO A 469 10.75 13.50 -8.37
C PRO A 469 10.53 14.93 -7.86
N VAL A 470 10.31 15.88 -8.79
CA VAL A 470 9.90 17.26 -8.46
C VAL A 470 8.40 17.34 -8.49
N GLY A 471 7.78 17.97 -7.51
CA GLY A 471 6.33 17.92 -7.30
C GLY A 471 6.00 16.91 -6.22
N TRP A 472 4.91 16.15 -6.40
CA TRP A 472 4.44 15.24 -5.36
C TRP A 472 5.14 13.90 -5.52
N LEU A 473 5.53 13.29 -4.40
CA LEU A 473 6.13 11.97 -4.36
C LEU A 473 5.63 11.18 -3.16
N VAL A 474 5.66 9.86 -3.31
CA VAL A 474 5.40 8.87 -2.27
C VAL A 474 6.57 7.91 -2.30
N TYR A 475 7.16 7.59 -1.14
CA TYR A 475 8.24 6.61 -1.11
C TYR A 475 7.67 5.20 -1.22
N ASN A 476 6.76 4.86 -0.31
CA ASN A 476 6.02 3.61 -0.34
C ASN A 476 4.58 3.79 0.15
N ALA A 477 3.71 2.87 -0.29
CA ALA A 477 2.38 2.71 0.27
C ALA A 477 2.28 1.38 1.01
N GLU A 478 1.43 1.37 2.03
CA GLU A 478 1.17 0.19 2.84
C GLU A 478 -0.32 0.04 3.13
N ARG A 479 -0.84 -1.16 2.89
CA ARG A 479 -2.21 -1.53 3.23
C ARG A 479 -2.25 -2.03 4.67
N PHE A 480 -3.36 -1.79 5.37
CA PHE A 480 -3.66 -2.40 6.67
C PHE A 480 -5.17 -2.45 6.94
N TYR A 481 -5.58 -3.13 8.00
CA TYR A 481 -6.97 -3.30 8.41
C TYR A 481 -7.11 -2.97 9.90
N GLU A 482 -8.23 -2.37 10.30
CA GLU A 482 -8.49 -2.05 11.71
C GLU A 482 -8.82 -3.29 12.54
N LYS A 483 -9.26 -4.37 11.89
CA LYS A 483 -9.56 -5.65 12.53
C LYS A 483 -9.07 -6.80 11.66
N PRO A 484 -8.84 -8.00 12.23
CA PRO A 484 -8.56 -9.19 11.43
C PRO A 484 -9.65 -9.39 10.37
N THR A 485 -9.27 -9.96 9.24
CA THR A 485 -10.18 -10.29 8.14
C THR A 485 -10.10 -11.79 7.86
N ILE A 486 -11.13 -12.33 7.19
CA ILE A 486 -11.10 -13.71 6.70
C ILE A 486 -11.45 -13.72 5.22
N SER A 487 -10.99 -14.73 4.50
CA SER A 487 -11.52 -15.04 3.17
C SER A 487 -12.01 -16.48 3.12
N ARG A 488 -12.98 -16.70 2.22
CA ARG A 488 -13.40 -18.04 1.77
C ARG A 488 -13.80 -19.03 2.87
N PRO A 489 -14.78 -18.71 3.73
CA PRO A 489 -15.33 -19.73 4.61
C PRO A 489 -16.00 -20.84 3.76
N CYS A 490 -15.63 -22.09 4.01
CA CYS A 490 -16.17 -23.26 3.33
C CYS A 490 -16.23 -24.46 4.27
N MET A 491 -16.99 -25.49 3.90
CA MET A 491 -17.05 -26.75 4.62
C MET A 491 -16.02 -27.73 4.06
N GLU A 492 -15.18 -28.29 4.94
CA GLU A 492 -14.32 -29.45 4.67
C GLU A 492 -14.74 -30.58 5.62
N GLY A 493 -15.62 -31.46 5.14
CA GLY A 493 -16.22 -32.49 5.98
C GLY A 493 -17.06 -31.87 7.10
N ALA A 494 -16.65 -32.09 8.36
CA ALA A 494 -17.32 -31.55 9.55
C ALA A 494 -16.63 -30.30 10.13
N SER A 495 -15.75 -29.64 9.36
CA SER A 495 -15.05 -28.43 9.80
C SER A 495 -15.39 -27.25 8.91
N VAL A 496 -15.46 -26.06 9.49
CA VAL A 496 -15.38 -24.81 8.72
C VAL A 496 -13.90 -24.52 8.48
N ARG A 497 -13.51 -24.43 7.21
CA ARG A 497 -12.19 -23.95 6.77
C ARG A 497 -12.29 -22.47 6.41
N LEU A 498 -11.30 -21.69 6.80
CA LEU A 498 -11.17 -20.27 6.42
C LEU A 498 -9.69 -19.88 6.29
N ASN A 499 -9.43 -18.74 5.64
CA ASN A 499 -8.11 -18.10 5.63
C ASN A 499 -8.16 -16.81 6.45
N PRO A 500 -7.56 -16.76 7.65
CA PRO A 500 -7.53 -15.56 8.47
C PRO A 500 -6.29 -14.71 8.17
N TYR A 501 -6.47 -13.40 8.10
CA TYR A 501 -5.41 -12.42 7.90
C TYR A 501 -5.37 -11.44 9.07
N ASN A 502 -4.16 -11.10 9.50
CA ASN A 502 -3.97 -10.18 10.61
C ASN A 502 -4.25 -8.73 10.17
N THR A 503 -4.36 -7.80 11.12
CA THR A 503 -4.61 -6.37 10.87
C THR A 503 -3.51 -5.70 10.05
N ILE A 504 -2.26 -6.11 10.29
CA ILE A 504 -1.08 -5.59 9.61
C ILE A 504 -0.21 -6.73 9.10
N LYS A 505 0.65 -6.39 8.13
CA LYS A 505 1.71 -7.27 7.65
C LYS A 505 2.79 -7.38 8.72
N THR A 506 3.20 -8.59 9.10
CA THR A 506 4.25 -8.84 10.10
C THR A 506 5.42 -9.62 9.50
N SER A 507 6.60 -9.44 10.11
CA SER A 507 7.85 -10.16 9.80
C SER A 507 7.88 -11.59 10.35
N GLU A 508 6.96 -11.92 11.24
CA GLU A 508 6.87 -13.21 11.91
C GLU A 508 5.43 -13.71 11.97
N ASP A 509 5.28 -15.02 12.16
CA ASP A 509 3.99 -15.65 12.42
C ASP A 509 3.47 -15.18 13.78
N MET A 510 2.21 -14.74 13.82
CA MET A 510 1.59 -14.21 15.03
C MET A 510 0.47 -15.12 15.51
N ALA A 511 0.37 -15.35 16.83
CA ALA A 511 -0.70 -16.17 17.38
C ALA A 511 -2.09 -15.55 17.12
N GLY A 512 -3.04 -16.41 16.77
CA GLY A 512 -4.44 -16.08 16.54
C GLY A 512 -5.37 -17.09 17.17
N ILE A 513 -6.61 -16.68 17.41
CA ILE A 513 -7.68 -17.55 17.92
C ILE A 513 -8.92 -17.33 17.08
N ALA A 514 -9.56 -18.41 16.66
CA ALA A 514 -10.86 -18.39 15.99
C ALA A 514 -11.90 -19.12 16.84
N TYR A 515 -13.10 -18.56 16.92
CA TYR A 515 -14.25 -19.13 17.58
C TYR A 515 -15.38 -19.29 16.58
N ILE A 516 -16.12 -20.40 16.64
CA ILE A 516 -17.41 -20.54 15.96
C ILE A 516 -18.52 -20.37 16.99
N TYR A 517 -19.51 -19.56 16.68
CA TYR A 517 -20.71 -19.34 17.46
C TYR A 517 -21.95 -19.81 16.70
N ASP A 518 -22.94 -20.30 17.46
CA ASP A 518 -24.32 -20.29 17.03
C ASP A 518 -24.83 -18.85 17.14
N ALA A 519 -25.14 -18.23 15.99
CA ALA A 519 -25.57 -16.83 15.95
C ALA A 519 -26.90 -16.59 16.67
N GLN A 520 -27.76 -17.60 16.77
CA GLN A 520 -29.07 -17.49 17.42
C GLN A 520 -28.97 -17.71 18.92
N GLN A 521 -28.20 -18.72 19.34
CA GLN A 521 -28.03 -19.07 20.76
C GLN A 521 -26.95 -18.23 21.45
N GLN A 522 -26.09 -17.55 20.69
CA GLN A 522 -24.94 -16.80 21.18
C GLN A 522 -23.99 -17.67 22.03
N GLU A 523 -23.87 -18.95 21.65
CA GLU A 523 -23.02 -19.94 22.32
C GLU A 523 -21.79 -20.26 21.47
N VAL A 524 -20.63 -20.38 22.11
CA VAL A 524 -19.40 -20.87 21.46
C VAL A 524 -19.53 -22.36 21.18
N LEU A 525 -19.58 -22.73 19.91
CA LEU A 525 -19.60 -24.11 19.45
C LEU A 525 -18.20 -24.72 19.41
N ALA A 526 -17.21 -23.95 18.97
CA ALA A 526 -15.84 -24.43 18.80
C ALA A 526 -14.80 -23.32 18.95
N LYS A 527 -13.57 -23.72 19.24
CA LYS A 527 -12.40 -22.86 19.32
C LYS A 527 -11.23 -23.54 18.59
N ALA A 528 -10.47 -22.76 17.84
CA ALA A 528 -9.20 -23.17 17.25
C ALA A 528 -8.12 -22.11 17.52
N ASP A 529 -6.98 -22.54 18.05
CA ASP A 529 -5.77 -21.71 18.10
C ASP A 529 -4.99 -21.91 16.78
N PHE A 530 -4.45 -20.84 16.21
CA PHE A 530 -3.71 -20.88 14.96
C PHE A 530 -2.60 -19.81 14.93
N MET A 531 -1.82 -19.77 13.85
CA MET A 531 -0.85 -18.71 13.60
C MET A 531 -1.25 -17.95 12.33
N PHE A 532 -1.45 -16.64 12.44
CA PHE A 532 -1.45 -15.76 11.28
C PHE A 532 -0.09 -15.86 10.61
N HIS A 533 -0.09 -16.10 9.31
CA HIS A 533 1.13 -16.18 8.55
C HIS A 533 1.76 -14.78 8.41
N LYS A 534 3.08 -14.71 8.52
CA LYS A 534 3.86 -13.53 8.10
C LYS A 534 3.49 -13.10 6.68
N SER A 535 3.62 -11.81 6.37
CA SER A 535 3.38 -11.24 5.04
C SER A 535 1.99 -11.54 4.41
N TRP A 536 0.97 -11.83 5.22
CA TRP A 536 -0.40 -12.11 4.78
C TRP A 536 -0.56 -13.23 3.75
N LEU A 537 0.34 -14.21 3.75
CA LEU A 537 0.12 -15.38 2.93
C LEU A 537 -1.07 -16.18 3.45
N PRO A 538 -1.89 -16.75 2.54
CA PRO A 538 -3.06 -17.51 2.94
C PRO A 538 -2.63 -18.76 3.72
N ARG A 539 -3.28 -18.99 4.87
CA ARG A 539 -3.13 -20.21 5.65
C ARG A 539 -4.50 -20.73 6.06
N ASN A 540 -4.84 -21.92 5.59
CA ASN A 540 -6.09 -22.55 5.97
C ASN A 540 -6.11 -22.86 7.47
N VAL A 541 -7.22 -22.52 8.12
CA VAL A 541 -7.55 -22.91 9.49
C VAL A 541 -8.83 -23.71 9.46
N ASP A 542 -8.75 -24.96 9.92
CA ASP A 542 -9.88 -25.88 10.02
C ASP A 542 -10.43 -25.86 11.45
N ILE A 543 -11.69 -25.48 11.61
CA ILE A 543 -12.37 -25.39 12.90
C ILE A 543 -13.48 -26.44 12.95
N PRO A 544 -13.36 -27.49 13.78
CA PRO A 544 -14.36 -28.55 13.85
C PRO A 544 -15.72 -28.02 14.34
N VAL A 545 -16.78 -28.31 13.61
CA VAL A 545 -18.15 -28.06 14.05
C VAL A 545 -18.62 -29.28 14.87
N PRO A 546 -19.08 -29.10 16.12
CA PRO A 546 -19.49 -30.22 16.96
C PRO A 546 -20.59 -31.09 16.33
N ALA A 547 -20.51 -32.40 16.54
CA ALA A 547 -21.57 -33.31 16.14
C ALA A 547 -22.87 -32.96 16.90
N GLY A 548 -23.95 -32.69 16.16
CA GLY A 548 -25.26 -32.31 16.73
C GLY A 548 -25.68 -30.87 16.44
N VAL A 549 -24.78 -30.03 15.92
CA VAL A 549 -25.16 -28.73 15.35
C VAL A 549 -26.09 -28.99 14.15
N ALA A 550 -27.26 -28.36 14.15
CA ALA A 550 -28.26 -28.58 13.11
C ALA A 550 -27.78 -27.98 11.76
N PRO A 551 -28.08 -28.60 10.60
CA PRO A 551 -27.63 -28.11 9.29
C PRO A 551 -28.05 -26.66 8.96
N ASP A 552 -29.12 -26.18 9.56
CA ASP A 552 -29.68 -24.84 9.41
C ASP A 552 -29.19 -23.85 10.48
N THR A 553 -28.27 -24.26 11.35
CA THR A 553 -27.67 -23.37 12.35
C THR A 553 -26.85 -22.29 11.65
N ASP A 554 -27.24 -21.03 11.83
CA ASP A 554 -26.48 -19.87 11.37
C ASP A 554 -25.19 -19.73 12.18
N LEU A 555 -24.05 -19.78 11.48
CA LEU A 555 -22.75 -19.68 12.11
C LEU A 555 -22.19 -18.27 12.05
N GLN A 556 -21.58 -17.87 13.16
CA GLN A 556 -20.67 -16.72 13.22
C GLN A 556 -19.26 -17.18 13.55
N VAL A 557 -18.28 -16.54 12.95
CA VAL A 557 -16.86 -16.73 13.28
C VAL A 557 -16.35 -15.46 13.95
N VAL A 558 -15.63 -15.60 15.06
CA VAL A 558 -14.88 -14.51 15.67
C VAL A 558 -13.40 -14.81 15.57
N VAL A 559 -12.65 -13.92 14.93
CA VAL A 559 -11.19 -14.03 14.84
C VAL A 559 -10.55 -12.97 15.72
N VAL A 560 -9.59 -13.37 16.54
CA VAL A 560 -8.86 -12.53 17.49
C VAL A 560 -7.37 -12.63 17.21
N ASN A 561 -6.68 -11.49 17.14
CA ASN A 561 -5.23 -11.44 16.95
C ASN A 561 -4.44 -11.27 18.26
N ASN A 562 -3.11 -11.22 18.13
CA ASN A 562 -2.17 -11.05 19.22
C ASN A 562 -2.32 -9.71 19.97
N TRP A 563 -2.87 -8.67 19.33
CA TRP A 563 -3.17 -7.37 19.95
C TRP A 563 -4.56 -7.32 20.60
N LYS A 564 -5.30 -8.43 20.60
CA LYS A 564 -6.68 -8.53 21.08
C LYS A 564 -7.69 -7.74 20.25
N ASP A 565 -7.33 -7.33 19.04
CA ASP A 565 -8.31 -6.87 18.07
C ASP A 565 -9.13 -8.08 17.60
N SER A 566 -10.44 -7.89 17.45
CA SER A 566 -11.34 -8.96 17.04
C SER A 566 -12.36 -8.50 16.02
N ASN A 567 -12.75 -9.41 15.13
CA ASN A 567 -13.84 -9.19 14.16
C ASN A 567 -14.83 -10.35 14.19
N VAL A 568 -16.11 -10.05 13.93
CA VAL A 568 -17.20 -11.04 13.89
C VAL A 568 -17.72 -11.15 12.48
N PHE A 569 -17.78 -12.37 11.94
CA PHE A 569 -18.20 -12.66 10.58
C PHE A 569 -19.41 -13.58 10.59
N SER A 570 -20.51 -13.14 10.01
CA SER A 570 -21.63 -14.04 9.70
C SER A 570 -21.30 -14.84 8.45
N ILE A 571 -21.13 -16.15 8.57
CA ILE A 571 -20.72 -17.01 7.45
C ILE A 571 -21.88 -17.84 6.86
N GLY A 572 -23.10 -17.64 7.35
CA GLY A 572 -24.29 -18.36 6.92
C GLY A 572 -24.48 -19.68 7.67
N SER A 573 -25.48 -20.45 7.24
CA SER A 573 -25.76 -21.74 7.87
C SER A 573 -24.85 -22.86 7.36
N THR A 574 -24.61 -23.87 8.19
CA THR A 574 -23.71 -24.99 7.83
C THR A 574 -24.09 -25.70 6.52
N SER A 575 -25.38 -25.78 6.18
CA SER A 575 -25.86 -26.36 4.92
C SER A 575 -25.75 -25.46 3.70
N GLN A 576 -25.55 -24.16 3.89
CA GLN A 576 -25.42 -23.16 2.82
C GLN A 576 -23.97 -22.80 2.51
N LEU A 577 -23.04 -23.12 3.40
CA LEU A 577 -21.62 -22.96 3.14
C LEU A 577 -21.18 -23.86 1.98
N PRO A 578 -20.42 -23.34 1.00
CA PRO A 578 -19.91 -24.14 -0.11
C PRO A 578 -18.93 -25.19 0.39
N GLN A 579 -18.77 -26.28 -0.36
CA GLN A 579 -17.68 -27.22 -0.07
C GLN A 579 -16.35 -26.61 -0.46
N CYS A 580 -15.28 -26.88 0.28
CA CYS A 580 -13.96 -26.31 -0.04
C CYS A 580 -13.42 -26.72 -1.40
N SER A 581 -13.86 -27.85 -1.95
CA SER A 581 -13.57 -28.25 -3.34
C SER A 581 -14.20 -27.35 -4.40
N GLU A 582 -15.23 -26.58 -4.04
CA GLU A 582 -15.95 -25.65 -4.93
C GLU A 582 -15.37 -24.25 -4.89
N VAL A 583 -14.62 -23.91 -3.85
CA VAL A 583 -13.98 -22.60 -3.69
C VAL A 583 -12.57 -22.67 -4.27
N SER A 584 -12.31 -21.92 -5.34
CA SER A 584 -11.00 -21.93 -5.99
C SER A 584 -9.89 -21.49 -5.02
N SER A 585 -8.77 -22.21 -5.00
CA SER A 585 -7.57 -21.80 -4.28
C SER A 585 -7.02 -20.47 -4.82
N ASN A 586 -6.28 -19.73 -3.97
CA ASN A 586 -5.75 -18.42 -4.29
C ASN A 586 -4.97 -18.45 -5.62
N ARG A 587 -5.21 -17.44 -6.48
CA ARG A 587 -4.82 -17.53 -7.89
C ARG A 587 -3.32 -17.32 -8.14
N LEU A 588 -2.66 -16.47 -7.35
CA LEU A 588 -1.23 -16.14 -7.54
C LEU A 588 -0.25 -17.13 -6.92
N ILE A 589 -0.54 -17.62 -5.72
CA ILE A 589 0.36 -18.49 -4.95
C ILE A 589 -0.41 -19.79 -4.72
N LYS A 590 -0.11 -20.78 -5.56
CA LYS A 590 -0.67 -22.14 -5.51
C LYS A 590 0.38 -23.16 -5.09
#